data_AF-A0A2S8GI85-F1
#
_entry.id   AF-A0A2S8GI85-F1
#
_cell.length_a   1.000
_cell.length_b   1.000
_cell.length_c   1.000
_cell.angle_alpha   90.00
_cell.angle_beta   90.00
_cell.angle_gamma   90.00
#
_symmetry.space_group_name_H-M   'P 1'
#
loop_
_entity.id
_entity.type
_entity.pdbx_description
1 polymer ?
#
loop_
_entity_poly.entity_id
_entity_poly.type
_entity_poly.pdbx_seq_one_letter_code
_entity_poly.pdbx_strand_id
1 'polypeptide(L)'
;MSGHPDGLRILKKYAPSPSLELRYFPNGFAELVPSIDYGILFLMAFWSGPSVAAFAKLTQAMREMQAEDLELVVIDVDGVPDVYQLPHVKDLYGQAIAAPTGNGEAAFCQEGQIIQAAILGGGRTANQNDSHVREFLQVCQRHRKKVP
;
A
#
# COMPACT_ATOMS: atom_id res chain seq x y z
N MET A 1 10.03 17.92 3.35
CA MET A 1 10.05 17.80 1.87
C MET A 1 8.61 17.74 1.42
N SER A 2 8.27 18.18 0.20
CA SER A 2 6.91 18.00 -0.31
C SER A 2 6.85 16.72 -1.14
N GLY A 3 5.78 15.94 -1.02
CA GLY A 3 5.55 14.79 -1.90
C GLY A 3 5.54 15.15 -3.39
N HIS A 4 5.53 14.13 -4.23
CA HIS A 4 5.59 14.21 -5.67
C HIS A 4 4.45 15.09 -6.22
N PRO A 5 4.76 16.17 -6.96
CA PRO A 5 3.78 17.18 -7.38
C PRO A 5 2.68 16.60 -8.27
N ASP A 6 3.01 15.56 -9.03
CA ASP A 6 2.11 14.83 -9.91
C ASP A 6 1.58 13.50 -9.33
N GLY A 7 1.83 13.22 -8.04
CA GLY A 7 1.62 11.88 -7.47
C GLY A 7 0.21 11.34 -7.71
N LEU A 8 -0.83 12.13 -7.42
CA LEU A 8 -2.23 11.72 -7.64
C LEU A 8 -2.53 11.43 -9.13
N ARG A 9 -1.98 12.23 -10.04
CA ARG A 9 -2.14 12.02 -11.50
C ARG A 9 -1.48 10.71 -11.93
N ILE A 10 -0.31 10.40 -11.40
CA ILE A 10 0.41 9.15 -11.66
C ILE A 10 -0.38 7.96 -11.09
N LEU A 11 -0.84 8.03 -9.84
CA LEU A 11 -1.62 6.96 -9.22
C LEU A 11 -2.89 6.64 -10.05
N LYS A 12 -3.62 7.68 -10.46
CA LYS A 12 -4.83 7.52 -11.31
C LYS A 12 -4.53 6.88 -12.66
N LYS A 13 -3.34 7.09 -13.24
CA LYS A 13 -2.93 6.42 -14.48
C LYS A 13 -2.79 4.90 -14.30
N TYR A 14 -2.38 4.47 -13.12
CA TYR A 14 -2.12 3.05 -12.81
C TYR A 14 -3.29 2.35 -12.11
N ALA A 15 -4.28 3.08 -11.60
CA ALA A 15 -5.49 2.54 -10.99
C ALA A 15 -6.59 2.32 -12.07
N PRO A 16 -6.93 1.07 -12.43
CA PRO A 16 -7.80 0.79 -13.58
C PRO A 16 -9.30 0.93 -13.28
N SER A 17 -9.70 1.32 -12.07
CA SER A 17 -11.12 1.43 -11.68
C SER A 17 -11.46 2.82 -11.14
N PRO A 18 -12.51 3.49 -11.67
CA PRO A 18 -13.01 4.74 -11.11
C PRO A 18 -13.76 4.54 -9.79
N SER A 19 -14.18 3.32 -9.46
CA SER A 19 -14.88 3.01 -8.20
C SER A 19 -13.92 2.80 -7.02
N LEU A 20 -12.61 2.69 -7.27
CA LEU A 20 -11.62 2.51 -6.24
C LEU A 20 -11.50 3.80 -5.41
N GLU A 21 -11.83 3.73 -4.13
CA GLU A 21 -11.64 4.84 -3.22
C GLU A 21 -10.15 5.00 -2.90
N LEU A 22 -9.50 5.96 -3.56
CA LEU A 22 -8.08 6.25 -3.39
C LEU A 22 -7.88 7.59 -2.67
N ARG A 23 -7.21 7.55 -1.53
CA ARG A 23 -6.73 8.76 -0.82
C ARG A 23 -5.22 8.83 -0.92
N TYR A 24 -4.73 9.98 -1.35
CA TYR A 24 -3.31 10.24 -1.54
C TYR A 24 -2.80 11.28 -0.54
N PHE A 25 -1.74 10.93 0.18
CA PHE A 25 -1.12 11.77 1.20
C PHE A 25 0.34 12.07 0.81
N PRO A 26 0.60 13.21 0.13
CA PRO A 26 1.95 13.60 -0.26
C PRO A 26 2.85 13.91 0.94
N ASN A 27 2.25 14.25 2.08
CA ASN A 27 2.95 14.56 3.34
C ASN A 27 2.26 13.81 4.50
N GLY A 28 1.91 12.54 4.32
CA GLY A 28 1.21 11.74 5.34
C GLY A 28 2.03 11.50 6.61
N PHE A 29 1.37 11.06 7.69
CA PHE A 29 2.05 10.72 8.94
C PHE A 29 1.47 9.44 9.55
N ALA A 30 2.14 8.94 10.59
CA ALA A 30 1.71 7.84 11.46
C ALA A 30 0.21 7.86 11.83
N GLU A 31 -0.32 9.05 12.07
CA GLU A 31 -1.69 9.31 12.50
C GLU A 31 -2.75 8.94 11.45
N LEU A 32 -2.33 8.59 10.23
CA LEU A 32 -3.23 8.08 9.19
C LEU A 32 -3.73 6.66 9.51
N VAL A 33 -2.93 5.81 10.17
CA VAL A 33 -3.32 4.41 10.43
C VAL A 33 -4.62 4.31 11.23
N PRO A 34 -4.81 5.05 12.35
CA PRO A 34 -6.08 5.07 13.07
C PRO A 34 -7.28 5.58 12.25
N SER A 35 -7.05 6.30 11.14
CA SER A 35 -8.12 6.80 10.27
C SER A 35 -8.59 5.82 9.21
N ILE A 36 -7.91 4.66 9.09
CA ILE A 36 -8.25 3.61 8.13
C ILE A 36 -9.11 2.57 8.84
N ASP A 37 -10.41 2.62 8.59
CA ASP A 37 -11.36 1.69 9.20
C ASP A 37 -11.27 0.30 8.54
N TYR A 38 -11.29 0.25 7.20
CA TYR A 38 -11.14 -1.02 6.48
C TYR A 38 -10.48 -0.78 5.12
N GLY A 39 -9.17 -1.01 5.04
CA GLY A 39 -8.44 -0.58 3.85
C GLY A 39 -7.00 -1.06 3.77
N ILE A 40 -6.35 -0.66 2.69
CA ILE A 40 -4.94 -0.93 2.41
C ILE A 40 -4.18 0.38 2.50
N LEU A 41 -3.18 0.41 3.37
CA LEU A 41 -2.13 1.41 3.38
C LEU A 41 -1.02 0.97 2.42
N PHE A 42 -0.62 1.81 1.48
CA PHE A 42 0.46 1.57 0.53
C PHE A 42 1.50 2.67 0.62
N LEU A 43 2.76 2.30 0.83
CA LEU A 43 3.90 3.23 0.81
C LEU A 43 4.43 3.35 -0.61
N MET A 44 4.21 4.52 -1.22
CA MET A 44 4.59 4.80 -2.60
C MET A 44 5.92 5.56 -2.65
N ALA A 45 6.90 4.95 -3.30
CA ALA A 45 8.13 5.60 -3.75
C ALA A 45 8.07 5.81 -5.27
N PHE A 46 7.76 7.02 -5.72
CA PHE A 46 7.58 7.30 -7.16
C PHE A 46 8.88 7.14 -7.97
N TRP A 47 10.04 7.32 -7.35
CA TRP A 47 11.35 7.05 -7.97
C TRP A 47 11.64 5.56 -8.12
N SER A 48 10.84 4.66 -7.53
CA SER A 48 11.07 3.23 -7.55
C SER A 48 10.16 2.51 -8.55
N GLY A 49 10.77 1.94 -9.60
CA GLY A 49 10.07 1.07 -10.56
C GLY A 49 9.31 -0.08 -9.88
N PRO A 50 9.92 -0.83 -8.95
CA PRO A 50 9.22 -1.85 -8.15
C PRO A 50 7.98 -1.33 -7.41
N SER A 51 8.03 -0.16 -6.78
CA SER A 51 6.88 0.44 -6.08
C SER A 51 5.74 0.76 -7.05
N VAL A 52 6.05 1.40 -8.18
CA VAL A 52 5.05 1.75 -9.21
C VAL A 52 4.42 0.48 -9.80
N ALA A 53 5.23 -0.55 -10.08
CA ALA A 53 4.74 -1.83 -10.59
C ALA A 53 3.87 -2.56 -9.55
N ALA A 54 4.25 -2.55 -8.28
CA ALA A 54 3.48 -3.11 -7.19
C ALA A 54 2.11 -2.43 -7.04
N PHE A 55 2.07 -1.10 -7.10
CA PHE A 55 0.83 -0.33 -7.05
C PHE A 55 -0.11 -0.67 -8.23
N ALA A 56 0.42 -0.71 -9.45
CA ALA A 56 -0.36 -1.07 -10.64
C ALA A 56 -0.96 -2.49 -10.52
N LYS A 57 -0.14 -3.46 -10.07
CA LYS A 57 -0.58 -4.84 -9.86
C LYS A 57 -1.61 -4.96 -8.74
N LEU A 58 -1.40 -4.25 -7.63
CA LEU A 58 -2.34 -4.21 -6.52
C LEU A 58 -3.72 -3.72 -6.99
N THR A 59 -3.78 -2.57 -7.62
CA THR A 59 -5.05 -1.99 -8.08
C THR A 59 -5.72 -2.82 -9.19
N GLN A 60 -4.94 -3.46 -10.07
CA GLN A 60 -5.47 -4.44 -11.02
C GLN A 60 -6.06 -5.66 -10.31
N ALA A 61 -5.35 -6.24 -9.35
CA ALA A 61 -5.80 -7.41 -8.62
C ALA A 61 -7.02 -7.10 -7.74
N MET A 62 -7.09 -5.92 -7.14
CA MET A 62 -8.28 -5.45 -6.41
C MET A 62 -9.50 -5.46 -7.33
N ARG A 63 -9.37 -4.96 -8.56
CA ARG A 63 -10.44 -4.99 -9.55
C ARG A 63 -10.85 -6.41 -9.94
N GLU A 64 -9.90 -7.26 -10.26
CA GLU A 64 -10.17 -8.64 -10.67
C GLU A 64 -10.81 -9.48 -9.56
N MET A 65 -10.45 -9.21 -8.31
CA MET A 65 -10.93 -9.93 -7.13
C MET A 65 -12.15 -9.29 -6.48
N GLN A 66 -12.73 -8.25 -7.09
CA GLN A 66 -13.88 -7.50 -6.57
C GLN A 66 -13.65 -6.96 -5.15
N ALA A 67 -12.48 -6.36 -4.94
CA ALA A 67 -12.04 -5.78 -3.67
C ALA A 67 -11.94 -4.25 -3.75
N GLU A 68 -12.63 -3.60 -4.69
CA GLU A 68 -12.63 -2.14 -4.84
C GLU A 68 -13.37 -1.40 -3.73
N ASP A 69 -14.10 -2.12 -2.87
CA ASP A 69 -14.72 -1.57 -1.67
C ASP A 69 -13.73 -1.40 -0.51
N LEU A 70 -12.50 -1.93 -0.64
CA LEU A 70 -11.40 -1.57 0.25
C LEU A 70 -10.93 -0.16 -0.09
N GLU A 71 -10.83 0.69 0.92
CA GLU A 71 -10.13 1.96 0.82
C GLU A 71 -8.64 1.71 0.47
N LEU A 72 -8.09 2.44 -0.49
CA LEU A 72 -6.66 2.44 -0.79
C LEU A 72 -6.04 3.78 -0.39
N VAL A 73 -5.35 3.78 0.74
CA VAL A 73 -4.59 4.92 1.26
C VAL A 73 -3.15 4.83 0.78
N VAL A 74 -2.69 5.86 0.07
CA VAL A 74 -1.32 5.94 -0.44
C VAL A 74 -0.55 7.06 0.25
N ILE A 75 0.55 6.71 0.92
CA ILE A 75 1.50 7.67 1.46
C ILE A 75 2.65 7.82 0.48
N ASP A 76 2.96 9.06 0.12
CA ASP A 76 4.17 9.37 -0.62
C ASP A 76 5.38 9.42 0.32
N VAL A 77 6.32 8.51 0.14
CA VAL A 77 7.52 8.46 0.99
C VAL A 77 8.52 9.56 0.64
N ASP A 78 8.39 10.22 -0.52
CA ASP A 78 9.27 11.32 -0.94
C ASP A 78 9.01 12.59 -0.11
N GLY A 79 7.76 12.80 0.30
CA GLY A 79 7.40 13.89 1.21
C GLY A 79 7.63 13.57 2.68
N VAL A 80 7.73 12.28 3.01
CA VAL A 80 7.77 11.78 4.40
C VAL A 80 8.82 10.66 4.54
N PRO A 81 10.12 10.97 4.34
CA PRO A 81 11.16 9.94 4.37
C PRO A 81 11.25 9.19 5.72
N ASP A 82 10.85 9.86 6.80
CA ASP A 82 10.85 9.30 8.16
C ASP A 82 9.69 8.32 8.43
N VAL A 83 8.78 8.09 7.46
CA VAL A 83 7.66 7.15 7.63
C VAL A 83 8.16 5.73 7.94
N TYR A 84 9.30 5.33 7.37
CA TYR A 84 9.94 4.04 7.65
C TYR A 84 10.60 3.98 9.04
N GLN A 85 10.78 5.12 9.70
CA GLN A 85 11.37 5.18 11.03
C GLN A 85 10.32 5.03 12.14
N LEU A 86 9.04 5.14 11.80
CA LEU A 86 7.94 5.02 12.74
C LEU A 86 7.90 3.61 13.34
N PRO A 87 7.74 3.46 14.68
CA PRO A 87 7.78 2.16 15.35
C PRO A 87 6.84 1.12 14.73
N HIS A 88 5.59 1.50 14.46
CA HIS A 88 4.61 0.60 13.83
C HIS A 88 5.06 0.16 12.43
N VAL A 89 5.60 1.05 11.59
CA VAL A 89 6.11 0.65 10.26
C VAL A 89 7.32 -0.27 10.38
N LYS A 90 8.27 0.04 11.28
CA LYS A 90 9.44 -0.81 11.56
C LYS A 90 9.05 -2.20 12.05
N ASP A 91 8.10 -2.29 12.96
CA ASP A 91 7.66 -3.56 13.53
C ASP A 91 6.94 -4.41 12.46
N LEU A 92 6.21 -3.77 11.53
CA LEU A 92 5.45 -4.42 10.47
C LEU A 92 6.31 -5.02 9.35
N TYR A 93 7.38 -4.32 8.96
CA TYR A 93 8.29 -4.79 7.91
C TYR A 93 9.60 -5.37 8.47
N GLY A 94 9.70 -5.47 9.80
CA GLY A 94 10.83 -5.97 10.56
C GLY A 94 12.03 -5.01 10.63
N GLN A 95 13.05 -5.36 11.42
CA GLN A 95 14.35 -4.68 11.45
C GLN A 95 15.09 -4.69 10.09
N ALA A 96 14.54 -5.37 9.08
CA ALA A 96 15.10 -5.50 7.74
C ALA A 96 15.07 -4.19 6.92
N ILE A 97 14.27 -3.19 7.29
CA ILE A 97 14.23 -1.90 6.59
C ILE A 97 15.15 -0.90 7.32
N ALA A 98 16.45 -0.98 7.04
CA ALA A 98 17.40 0.07 7.43
C ALA A 98 17.28 1.33 6.57
N ALA A 99 16.66 1.23 5.39
CA ALA A 99 16.44 2.32 4.43
C ALA A 99 15.15 2.08 3.63
N PRO A 100 14.48 3.14 3.11
CA PRO A 100 13.35 3.01 2.20
C PRO A 100 13.70 2.05 1.07
N THR A 101 13.12 0.85 1.04
CA THR A 101 13.44 -0.10 -0.02
C THR A 101 12.71 0.23 -1.32
N GLY A 102 11.63 1.02 -1.21
CA GLY A 102 10.81 1.42 -2.35
C GLY A 102 10.21 0.21 -3.05
N ASN A 103 9.98 -0.89 -2.35
CA ASN A 103 9.51 -2.13 -2.96
C ASN A 103 7.99 -2.28 -2.90
N GLY A 104 7.24 -1.18 -2.72
CA GLY A 104 5.79 -1.21 -2.64
C GLY A 104 5.33 -1.95 -1.38
N GLU A 105 5.75 -1.43 -0.23
CA GLU A 105 5.31 -1.90 1.07
C GLU A 105 3.81 -1.60 1.25
N ALA A 106 3.03 -2.62 1.63
CA ALA A 106 1.60 -2.52 1.84
C ALA A 106 1.21 -3.10 3.20
N ALA A 107 0.15 -2.57 3.79
CA ALA A 107 -0.41 -3.00 5.05
C ALA A 107 -1.94 -3.01 4.96
N PHE A 108 -2.55 -4.09 5.43
CA PHE A 108 -3.98 -4.19 5.56
C PHE A 108 -4.39 -3.69 6.95
N CYS A 109 -5.26 -2.70 6.97
CA CYS A 109 -5.74 -2.03 8.17
C CYS A 109 -7.21 -2.39 8.41
N GLN A 110 -7.54 -2.68 9.67
CA GLN A 110 -8.89 -2.92 10.15
C GLN A 110 -9.06 -2.24 11.50
N GLU A 111 -10.10 -1.43 11.65
CA GLU A 111 -10.45 -0.68 12.86
C GLU A 111 -9.27 0.16 13.39
N GLY A 112 -8.55 0.83 12.48
CA GLY A 112 -7.39 1.64 12.81
C GLY A 112 -6.15 0.86 13.25
N GLN A 113 -6.13 -0.47 13.07
CA GLN A 113 -5.01 -1.35 13.39
C GLN A 113 -4.47 -2.05 12.16
N ILE A 114 -3.17 -2.33 12.13
CA ILE A 114 -2.57 -3.08 11.04
C ILE A 114 -2.63 -4.58 11.38
N ILE A 115 -3.31 -5.33 10.54
CA ILE A 115 -3.56 -6.76 10.71
C ILE A 115 -2.52 -7.61 9.96
N GLN A 116 -2.07 -7.13 8.80
CA GLN A 116 -1.12 -7.81 7.95
C GLN A 116 -0.26 -6.78 7.21
N ALA A 117 1.02 -7.10 7.01
CA ALA A 117 1.91 -6.34 6.15
C ALA A 117 2.60 -7.25 5.12
N ALA A 118 2.98 -6.67 3.98
CA ALA A 118 3.68 -7.36 2.91
C ALA A 118 4.52 -6.39 2.06
N ILE A 119 5.58 -6.90 1.43
CA ILE A 119 6.35 -6.20 0.40
C ILE A 119 5.90 -6.74 -0.97
N LEU A 120 5.16 -5.93 -1.74
CA LEU A 120 4.48 -6.41 -2.95
C LEU A 120 5.36 -6.40 -4.21
N GLY A 121 6.37 -5.54 -4.26
CA GLY A 121 7.30 -5.37 -5.37
C GLY A 121 8.64 -6.11 -5.22
N GLY A 122 8.85 -6.83 -4.12
CA GLY A 122 10.16 -7.43 -3.77
C GLY A 122 10.48 -8.77 -4.45
N GLY A 123 9.61 -9.30 -5.30
CA GLY A 123 9.86 -10.54 -6.05
C GLY A 123 10.93 -10.35 -7.14
N ARG A 124 11.65 -11.44 -7.43
CA ARG A 124 12.70 -11.46 -8.47
C ARG A 124 12.12 -11.48 -9.89
N THR A 125 10.83 -11.79 -10.02
CA THR A 125 10.12 -11.87 -11.31
C THR A 125 8.74 -11.21 -11.21
N ALA A 126 8.18 -10.86 -12.38
CA ALA A 126 6.82 -10.31 -12.45
C ALA A 126 5.77 -11.28 -11.86
N ASN A 127 5.89 -12.58 -12.11
CA ASN A 127 4.94 -13.58 -11.63
C ASN A 127 4.98 -13.73 -10.10
N GLN A 128 6.16 -13.56 -9.48
CA GLN A 128 6.28 -13.55 -8.03
C GLN A 128 5.55 -12.37 -7.40
N ASN A 129 5.70 -11.17 -7.99
CA ASN A 129 4.98 -9.98 -7.51
C ASN A 129 3.47 -10.15 -7.63
N ASP A 130 2.98 -10.74 -8.73
CA ASP A 130 1.54 -11.00 -8.89
C ASP A 130 1.02 -11.98 -7.84
N SER A 131 1.79 -13.03 -7.53
CA SER A 131 1.44 -14.01 -6.51
C SER A 131 1.36 -13.36 -5.13
N HIS A 132 2.37 -12.57 -4.74
CA HIS A 132 2.39 -11.85 -3.47
C HIS A 132 1.20 -10.89 -3.32
N VAL A 133 0.87 -10.15 -4.39
CA VAL A 133 -0.29 -9.24 -4.40
C VAL A 133 -1.59 -10.00 -4.16
N ARG A 134 -1.81 -11.11 -4.86
CA ARG A 134 -3.04 -11.90 -4.71
C ARG A 134 -3.13 -12.58 -3.35
N GLU A 135 -2.03 -13.13 -2.84
CA GLU A 135 -1.98 -13.72 -1.50
C GLU A 135 -2.30 -12.68 -0.43
N PHE A 136 -1.74 -11.48 -0.55
CA PHE A 136 -2.05 -10.36 0.33
C PHE A 136 -3.55 -10.02 0.30
N LEU A 137 -4.14 -9.83 -0.88
CA LEU A 137 -5.58 -9.54 -1.01
C LEU A 137 -6.48 -10.68 -0.50
N GLN A 138 -6.08 -11.94 -0.69
CA GLN A 138 -6.79 -13.09 -0.13
C GLN A 138 -6.78 -13.08 1.40
N VAL A 139 -5.69 -12.63 2.04
CA VAL A 139 -5.66 -12.39 3.49
C VAL A 139 -6.67 -11.30 3.85
N CYS A 140 -6.62 -10.13 3.20
CA CYS A 140 -7.57 -9.03 3.45
C CYS A 140 -9.03 -9.49 3.36
N GLN A 141 -9.38 -10.24 2.31
CA GLN A 141 -10.75 -10.75 2.12
C GLN A 141 -11.18 -11.79 3.17
N ARG A 142 -10.24 -12.59 3.71
CA ARG A 142 -10.55 -13.55 4.79
C ARG A 142 -10.85 -12.84 6.11
N HIS A 143 -10.17 -11.75 6.40
CA HIS A 143 -10.46 -10.93 7.58
C HIS A 143 -11.80 -10.20 7.44
N ARG A 144 -12.19 -9.82 6.21
CA ARG A 144 -13.49 -9.20 5.91
C ARG A 144 -14.68 -10.03 6.35
N LYS A 145 -14.65 -11.34 6.03
CA LYS A 145 -15.76 -12.26 6.25
C LYS A 145 -15.99 -12.61 7.73
N LYS A 146 -15.13 -12.14 8.64
CA LYS A 146 -15.21 -12.42 10.07
C LYS A 146 -15.90 -11.31 10.88
N VAL A 147 -16.29 -10.22 10.23
CA VAL A 147 -17.08 -9.15 10.86
C VAL A 147 -18.57 -9.50 10.69
N PRO A 148 -19.30 -9.82 11.77
CA PRO A 148 -20.70 -10.21 11.74
C PRO A 148 -21.66 -9.08 11.33
#